data_AF-A0A529YRM9-F1
#
_entry.id   AF-A0A529YRM9-F1
#
_cell.length_a   1.000
_cell.length_b   1.000
_cell.length_c   1.000
_cell.angle_alpha   90.00
_cell.angle_beta   90.00
_cell.angle_gamma   90.00
#
_symmetry.space_group_name_H-M   'P 1'
#
loop_
_entity.id
_entity.type
_entity.pdbx_description
1 polymer ?
#
loop_
_entity_poly.entity_id
_entity_poly.type
_entity_poly.pdbx_seq_one_letter_code
_entity_poly.pdbx_strand_id
1 'polypeptide(L)'
;MSQTAPFPKLKRGLVAILRGLKPSEAVAIGKAIHDAGIEAIEVPLNSPEPFVSIADLVKALPQSALIGAGTVLTTADVDALHKVGGRL
;
A
#
# COMPACT_ATOMS: atom_id res chain seq x y z
N MET A 1 2.27 2.95 -28.89
CA MET A 1 1.37 2.79 -27.74
C MET A 1 2.24 2.74 -26.50
N SER A 2 1.98 3.58 -25.49
CA SER A 2 2.71 3.51 -24.22
C SER A 2 2.37 2.18 -23.53
N GLN A 3 3.36 1.33 -23.28
CA GLN A 3 3.17 0.19 -22.38
C GLN A 3 2.88 0.77 -20.99
N THR A 4 1.68 0.51 -20.48
CA THR A 4 1.40 0.69 -19.05
C THR A 4 2.00 -0.50 -18.30
N ALA A 5 2.52 -0.26 -17.11
CA ALA A 5 2.96 -1.35 -16.24
C ALA A 5 1.78 -2.32 -16.03
N PRO A 6 2.00 -3.64 -16.11
CA PRO A 6 0.95 -4.61 -15.91
C PRO A 6 0.37 -4.47 -14.50
N PHE A 7 -0.93 -4.16 -14.40
CA PHE A 7 -1.63 -4.07 -13.12
C PHE A 7 -2.27 -5.42 -12.79
N PRO A 8 -2.10 -5.95 -11.56
CA PRO A 8 -2.67 -7.25 -11.20
C PRO A 8 -4.20 -7.19 -11.22
N LYS A 9 -4.82 -8.33 -11.54
CA LYS A 9 -6.28 -8.45 -11.49
C LYS A 9 -6.74 -8.50 -10.03
N LEU A 10 -7.47 -7.47 -9.59
CA LEU A 10 -8.09 -7.41 -8.26
C LEU A 10 -9.50 -8.03 -8.29
N LYS A 11 -9.97 -8.61 -7.18
CA LYS A 11 -11.33 -9.15 -7.09
C LYS A 11 -12.43 -8.08 -7.20
N ARG A 12 -12.21 -6.90 -6.59
CA ARG A 12 -13.20 -5.81 -6.54
C ARG A 12 -12.89 -4.61 -7.45
N GLY A 13 -11.69 -4.51 -8.01
CA GLY A 13 -11.27 -3.35 -8.81
C GLY A 13 -11.18 -2.04 -8.00
N LEU A 14 -10.92 -2.12 -6.70
CA LEU A 14 -10.84 -0.99 -5.78
C LEU A 14 -9.45 -0.89 -5.13
N VAL A 15 -9.02 0.33 -4.83
CA VAL A 15 -7.81 0.63 -4.03
C VAL A 15 -8.22 1.46 -2.82
N ALA A 16 -7.83 1.02 -1.61
CA ALA A 16 -8.06 1.77 -0.38
C ALA A 16 -6.89 2.73 -0.12
N ILE A 17 -7.20 4.03 -0.02
CA ILE A 17 -6.19 5.08 0.23
C ILE A 17 -6.27 5.52 1.69
N LEU A 18 -5.24 5.19 2.48
CA LEU A 18 -5.20 5.42 3.92
C LEU A 18 -4.42 6.69 4.27
N ARG A 19 -4.91 7.84 3.82
CA ARG A 19 -4.25 9.12 4.10
C ARG A 19 -4.29 9.45 5.59
N GLY A 20 -3.14 9.77 6.16
CA GLY A 20 -3.02 10.13 7.58
C GLY A 20 -2.92 8.92 8.52
N LEU A 21 -2.76 7.71 7.97
CA LEU A 21 -2.62 6.47 8.74
C LEU A 21 -1.42 6.53 9.69
N LYS A 22 -1.65 6.24 10.97
CA LYS A 22 -0.56 6.09 11.95
C LYS A 22 -0.06 4.64 11.98
N PRO A 23 1.23 4.40 12.26
CA PRO A 23 1.77 3.04 12.36
C PRO A 23 1.03 2.15 13.36
N SER A 24 0.64 2.71 14.52
CA SER A 24 -0.01 1.95 15.61
C SER A 24 -1.37 1.35 15.24
N GLU A 25 -2.04 1.89 14.22
CA GLU A 25 -3.36 1.43 13.74
C GLU A 25 -3.30 0.74 12.37
N ALA A 26 -2.14 0.79 11.70
CA ALA A 26 -1.96 0.31 10.33
C ALA A 26 -2.40 -1.14 10.15
N VAL A 27 -1.91 -2.05 10.99
CA VAL A 27 -2.23 -3.48 10.87
C VAL A 27 -3.70 -3.77 11.12
N ALA A 28 -4.32 -3.10 12.11
CA ALA A 28 -5.72 -3.31 12.46
C ALA A 28 -6.64 -2.87 11.31
N ILE A 29 -6.40 -1.67 10.76
CA ILE A 29 -7.14 -1.12 9.63
C ILE A 29 -6.91 -1.95 8.37
N GLY A 30 -5.66 -2.31 8.07
CA GLY A 30 -5.30 -3.10 6.89
C GLY A 30 -5.99 -4.46 6.87
N LYS A 31 -6.06 -5.16 8.01
CA LYS A 31 -6.78 -6.43 8.13
C LYS A 31 -8.27 -6.27 7.88
N ALA A 32 -8.90 -5.27 8.51
CA ALA A 32 -10.33 -5.01 8.30
C ALA A 32 -10.68 -4.74 6.82
N ILE A 33 -9.83 -4.01 6.11
CA ILE A 33 -9.99 -3.73 4.68
C ILE A 33 -9.82 -5.01 3.83
N HIS A 34 -8.80 -5.80 4.13
CA HIS A 34 -8.56 -7.06 3.44
C HIS A 34 -9.70 -8.06 3.66
N ASP A 35 -10.17 -8.18 4.90
CA ASP A 35 -11.30 -9.05 5.28
C ASP A 35 -12.61 -8.61 4.61
N ALA A 36 -12.79 -7.32 4.34
CA ALA A 36 -13.89 -6.80 3.52
C ALA A 36 -13.73 -7.14 2.02
N GLY A 37 -12.60 -7.72 1.61
CA GLY A 37 -12.29 -8.15 0.26
C GLY A 37 -11.68 -7.06 -0.63
N ILE A 38 -11.13 -5.99 -0.05
CA ILE A 38 -10.36 -4.98 -0.80
C ILE A 38 -8.88 -5.36 -0.71
N GLU A 39 -8.32 -5.78 -1.84
CA GLU A 39 -6.99 -6.37 -1.89
C GLU A 39 -5.87 -5.35 -2.12
N ALA A 40 -6.17 -4.18 -2.69
CA ALA A 40 -5.19 -3.13 -2.92
C ALA A 40 -5.31 -2.02 -1.87
N ILE A 41 -4.20 -1.70 -1.21
CA ILE A 41 -4.11 -0.71 -0.14
C ILE A 41 -2.88 0.17 -0.40
N GLU A 42 -3.06 1.49 -0.41
CA GLU A 42 -1.96 2.45 -0.48
C GLU A 42 -1.93 3.32 0.78
N VAL A 43 -0.72 3.64 1.24
CA VAL A 43 -0.48 4.64 2.29
C VAL A 43 0.19 5.85 1.64
N PRO A 44 -0.48 7.02 1.55
CA PRO A 44 0.14 8.23 1.03
C PRO A 44 1.40 8.63 1.81
N LEU A 45 2.48 9.02 1.12
CA LEU A 45 3.75 9.40 1.74
C LEU A 45 3.71 10.71 2.56
N ASN A 46 2.60 11.43 2.53
CA ASN A 46 2.33 12.54 3.43
C ASN A 46 1.56 12.13 4.71
N SER A 47 1.47 10.83 5.01
CA SER A 47 0.97 10.30 6.28
C SER A 47 2.08 10.26 7.34
N PRO A 48 1.76 10.16 8.64
CA PRO A 48 2.77 9.95 9.69
C PRO A 48 3.56 8.65 9.47
N GLU A 49 4.89 8.73 9.42
CA GLU A 49 5.81 7.58 9.31
C GLU A 49 5.34 6.52 8.27
N PRO A 50 5.12 6.93 7.00
CA PRO A 50 4.34 6.13 6.05
C PRO A 50 5.03 4.80 5.70
N PHE A 51 6.36 4.80 5.61
CA PHE A 51 7.14 3.60 5.33
C PHE A 51 7.10 2.57 6.45
N VAL A 52 6.91 3.00 7.72
CA VAL A 52 6.69 2.07 8.85
C VAL A 52 5.34 1.39 8.69
N SER A 53 4.29 2.17 8.44
CA SER A 53 2.94 1.65 8.19
C SER A 53 2.92 0.68 7.00
N ILE A 54 3.60 1.00 5.90
CA ILE A 54 3.70 0.12 4.72
C ILE A 54 4.43 -1.18 5.07
N ALA A 55 5.58 -1.11 5.75
CA ALA A 55 6.34 -2.29 6.15
C ALA A 55 5.50 -3.22 7.06
N ASP A 56 4.78 -2.64 8.02
CA ASP A 56 3.91 -3.39 8.92
C ASP A 56 2.74 -4.05 8.18
N LEU A 57 2.12 -3.35 7.22
CA LEU A 57 1.07 -3.90 6.36
C LEU A 57 1.59 -5.05 5.49
N VAL A 58 2.75 -4.88 4.85
CA VAL A 58 3.41 -5.91 4.02
C VAL A 58 3.70 -7.16 4.86
N LYS A 59 4.15 -6.99 6.10
CA LYS A 59 4.44 -8.12 7.01
C LYS A 59 3.17 -8.81 7.52
N ALA A 60 2.11 -8.06 7.78
CA ALA A 60 0.93 -8.57 8.47
C ALA A 60 -0.16 -9.15 7.53
N LEU A 61 -0.21 -8.72 6.28
CA LEU A 61 -1.23 -9.12 5.31
C LEU A 61 -0.74 -10.25 4.39
N PRO A 62 -1.65 -11.09 3.87
CA PRO A 62 -1.28 -12.18 2.97
C PRO A 62 -0.72 -11.63 1.65
N GLN A 63 0.03 -12.47 0.92
CA GLN A 63 0.67 -12.10 -0.36
C GLN A 63 -0.34 -11.62 -1.44
N SER A 64 -1.62 -12.01 -1.32
CA SER A 64 -2.71 -11.53 -2.16
C SER A 64 -3.06 -10.05 -1.95
N ALA A 65 -2.64 -9.44 -0.83
CA ALA A 65 -2.78 -8.02 -0.58
C ALA A 65 -1.71 -7.23 -1.34
N LEU A 66 -2.12 -6.37 -2.26
CA LEU A 66 -1.28 -5.44 -2.98
C LEU A 66 -1.09 -4.17 -2.15
N ILE A 67 0.07 -4.04 -1.50
CA ILE A 67 0.39 -2.90 -0.62
C ILE A 67 1.32 -1.94 -1.35
N GLY A 68 1.06 -0.64 -1.24
CA GLY A 68 1.81 0.39 -1.95
C GLY A 68 1.78 1.76 -1.29
N ALA A 69 2.18 2.77 -2.05
CA ALA A 69 2.15 4.16 -1.62
C ALA A 69 1.57 5.10 -2.70
N GLY A 70 0.77 6.05 -2.23
CA GLY A 70 0.36 7.21 -3.02
C GLY A 70 1.20 8.44 -2.69
N THR A 71 1.02 9.54 -3.44
CA THR A 71 1.78 10.79 -3.20
C THR A 71 3.30 10.59 -3.29
N VAL A 72 3.74 9.68 -4.17
CA VAL A 72 5.15 9.46 -4.53
C VAL A 72 5.57 10.58 -5.47
N LEU A 73 6.51 11.43 -5.07
CA LEU A 73 6.86 12.65 -5.83
C LEU A 73 8.29 12.60 -6.37
N THR A 74 9.15 11.73 -5.83
CA THR A 74 10.56 11.62 -6.22
C THR A 74 10.95 10.18 -6.53
N THR A 75 12.05 9.99 -7.24
CA THR A 75 12.60 8.64 -7.48
C THR A 75 13.11 8.00 -6.18
N ALA A 76 13.61 8.79 -5.24
CA ALA A 76 14.04 8.31 -3.93
C ALA A 76 12.86 7.71 -3.12
N ASP A 77 11.65 8.27 -3.29
CA ASP A 77 10.44 7.70 -2.70
C ASP A 77 10.13 6.31 -3.26
N VAL A 78 10.34 6.10 -4.56
CA VAL A 78 10.18 4.78 -5.21
C VAL A 78 11.17 3.78 -4.63
N ASP A 79 12.44 4.16 -4.48
CA ASP A 79 13.47 3.31 -3.89
C ASP A 79 13.15 2.96 -2.43
N ALA A 80 12.68 3.93 -1.65
CA ALA A 80 12.28 3.72 -0.26
C ALA A 80 11.06 2.80 -0.14
N LEU A 81 10.05 2.98 -1.00
CA LEU A 81 8.88 2.11 -1.09
C LEU A 81 9.27 0.67 -1.41
N HIS A 82 10.15 0.48 -2.40
CA HIS A 82 10.63 -0.84 -2.78
C HIS A 82 11.36 -1.54 -1.64
N LYS A 83 12.21 -0.82 -0.89
CA LYS A 83 12.94 -1.36 0.28
C LYS A 83 12.05 -1.90 1.37
N VAL A 84 10.86 -1.31 1.58
CA VAL A 84 9.88 -1.79 2.57
C VAL A 84 8.90 -2.83 2.01
N GLY A 85 9.10 -3.27 0.76
CA GLY A 85 8.29 -4.31 0.12
C GLY A 85 6.98 -3.81 -0.50
N GLY A 86 6.83 -2.50 -0.70
CA GLY A 86 5.71 -1.94 -1.47
C GLY A 86 5.78 -2.33 -2.95
N ARG A 87 4.61 -2.55 -3.55
CA ARG A 87 4.43 -3.10 -4.90
C ARG A 87 3.39 -2.35 -5.76
N LEU A 88 2.79 -1.30 -5.20
CA LEU A 88 1.76 -0.45 -5.81
C LEU A 88 2.16 1.02 -5.72
#